data_AF-C7D756-F1
#
_entry.id   AF-C7D756-F1
#
_cell.length_a   1.000
_cell.length_b   1.000
_cell.length_c   1.000
_cell.angle_alpha   90.00
_cell.angle_beta   90.00
_cell.angle_gamma   90.00
#
_symmetry.space_group_name_H-M   'P 1'
#
loop_
_entity.id
_entity.type
_entity.pdbx_description
1 polymer ?
#
loop_
_entity_poly.entity_id
_entity_poly.type
_entity_poly.pdbx_seq_one_letter_code
_entity_poly.pdbx_strand_id
1 'polypeptide(L)'
;MGEVRVIHLAGKAAQRSFLGCRSDDIVILSTAAERVFNCETYDPKRLRETKSLGVTRGAVGWDIITANAVAGQRPWSRHSPEIPARHPLWARADLR
;
A
#
# COMPACT_ATOMS: atom_id res chain seq x y z
N MET A 1 -19.73 16.31 12.28
CA MET A 1 -18.37 15.94 11.82
C MET A 1 -18.47 14.53 11.24
N GLY A 2 -17.98 14.31 10.02
CA GLY A 2 -18.05 13.00 9.35
C GLY A 2 -16.81 12.15 9.65
N GLU A 3 -16.98 10.84 9.75
CA GLU A 3 -15.93 9.86 10.07
C GLU A 3 -15.17 9.44 8.81
N VAL A 4 -13.83 9.34 8.89
CA VAL A 4 -13.01 8.76 7.81
C VAL A 4 -13.21 7.25 7.85
N ARG A 5 -13.71 6.66 6.75
CA ARG A 5 -13.79 5.20 6.63
C ARG A 5 -12.56 4.65 5.92
N VAL A 6 -11.62 4.15 6.71
CA VAL A 6 -10.44 3.42 6.22
C VAL A 6 -10.69 1.91 6.34
N ILE A 7 -10.55 1.18 5.23
CA ILE A 7 -10.82 -0.26 5.15
C ILE A 7 -9.53 -0.97 4.79
N HIS A 8 -9.06 -1.88 5.65
CA HIS A 8 -7.90 -2.70 5.36
C HIS A 8 -8.32 -4.08 4.86
N LEU A 9 -7.88 -4.47 3.66
CA LEU A 9 -8.10 -5.79 3.08
C LEU A 9 -6.81 -6.63 3.20
N ALA A 10 -6.83 -7.56 4.14
CA ALA A 10 -5.72 -8.45 4.40
C ALA A 10 -5.74 -9.67 3.46
N GLY A 11 -4.89 -9.64 2.43
CA GLY A 11 -4.68 -10.75 1.50
C GLY A 11 -5.72 -10.86 0.40
N LYS A 12 -5.47 -11.79 -0.53
CA LYS A 12 -6.32 -12.02 -1.72
C LYS A 12 -7.74 -12.44 -1.37
N ALA A 13 -7.92 -13.28 -0.35
CA ALA A 13 -9.25 -13.73 0.07
C ALA A 13 -10.15 -12.58 0.54
N ALA A 14 -9.59 -11.61 1.28
CA ALA A 14 -10.31 -10.41 1.69
C ALA A 14 -10.68 -9.54 0.49
N GLN A 15 -9.78 -9.38 -0.49
CA GLN A 15 -10.11 -8.65 -1.72
C GLN A 15 -11.27 -9.30 -2.46
N ARG A 16 -11.23 -10.62 -2.70
CA ARG A 16 -12.28 -11.34 -3.42
C ARG A 16 -13.64 -11.27 -2.76
N SER A 17 -13.67 -11.31 -1.43
CA SER A 17 -14.92 -11.30 -0.65
C SER A 17 -15.46 -9.89 -0.40
N PHE A 18 -14.65 -8.85 -0.63
CA PHE A 18 -15.05 -7.47 -0.41
C PHE A 18 -16.07 -7.03 -1.46
N LEU A 19 -17.23 -6.51 -1.03
CA LEU A 19 -18.32 -6.15 -1.94
C LEU A 19 -18.12 -4.81 -2.62
N GLY A 20 -17.34 -3.90 -2.02
CA GLY A 20 -17.08 -2.59 -2.58
C GLY A 20 -16.95 -1.50 -1.52
N CYS A 21 -16.61 -0.32 -1.99
CA CYS A 21 -16.37 0.89 -1.21
C CYS A 21 -17.09 2.07 -1.89
N ARG A 22 -17.36 3.12 -1.11
CA ARG A 22 -17.89 4.39 -1.61
C ARG A 22 -16.74 5.27 -2.11
N SER A 23 -17.04 6.26 -2.94
CA SER A 23 -16.03 7.17 -3.50
C SER A 23 -15.24 7.96 -2.46
N ASP A 24 -15.80 8.13 -1.26
CA ASP A 24 -15.19 8.78 -0.10
C ASP A 24 -14.57 7.78 0.90
N ASP A 25 -14.47 6.49 0.58
CA ASP A 25 -13.75 5.53 1.42
C ASP A 25 -12.27 5.45 0.98
N ILE A 26 -11.40 5.00 1.88
CA ILE A 26 -10.00 4.67 1.56
C ILE A 26 -9.77 3.18 1.82
N VAL A 27 -9.28 2.46 0.81
CA VAL A 27 -8.96 1.03 0.91
C VAL A 27 -7.45 0.84 0.94
N ILE A 28 -6.95 0.14 1.95
CA ILE A 28 -5.56 -0.27 2.10
C ILE A 28 -5.47 -1.77 1.80
N LEU A 29 -4.60 -2.18 0.87
CA LEU A 29 -4.41 -3.57 0.50
C LEU A 29 -3.05 -4.07 0.98
N SER A 30 -3.02 -5.24 1.63
CA SER A 30 -1.74 -5.88 1.99
C SER A 30 -1.11 -6.68 0.84
N THR A 31 -1.87 -6.93 -0.23
CA THR A 31 -1.41 -7.59 -1.46
C THR A 31 -1.71 -6.72 -2.68
N ALA A 32 -1.05 -7.01 -3.80
CA ALA A 32 -1.37 -6.34 -5.07
C ALA A 32 -2.88 -6.37 -5.35
N ALA A 33 -3.41 -5.30 -5.93
CA ALA A 33 -4.81 -5.19 -6.28
C ALA A 33 -5.19 -6.24 -7.34
N GLU A 34 -6.21 -7.05 -7.07
CA GLU A 34 -6.76 -8.01 -8.04
C GLU A 34 -7.81 -7.36 -8.96
N ARG A 35 -8.28 -6.14 -8.65
CA ARG A 35 -9.26 -5.37 -9.42
C ARG A 35 -9.16 -3.87 -9.15
N VAL A 36 -9.87 -3.08 -9.95
CA VAL A 36 -10.09 -1.64 -9.70
C VAL A 36 -11.25 -1.47 -8.72
N PHE A 37 -11.11 -0.51 -7.80
CA PHE A 37 -12.15 -0.13 -6.84
C PHE A 37 -12.67 1.29 -7.15
N ASN A 38 -13.90 1.59 -6.77
CA ASN A 38 -14.53 2.91 -6.98
C ASN A 38 -14.09 3.96 -5.95
N CYS A 39 -12.99 3.72 -5.25
CA CYS A 39 -12.51 4.52 -4.12
C CYS A 39 -10.98 4.59 -4.12
N GLU A 40 -10.43 5.49 -3.30
CA GLU A 40 -8.99 5.67 -3.20
C GLU A 40 -8.34 4.39 -2.63
N THR A 41 -7.40 3.80 -3.37
CA THR A 41 -6.84 2.48 -3.02
C THR A 41 -5.32 2.52 -2.95
N TYR A 42 -4.75 2.09 -1.82
CA TYR A 42 -3.31 1.96 -1.63
C TYR A 42 -2.91 0.50 -1.53
N ASP A 43 -2.28 -0.01 -2.59
CA ASP A 43 -1.67 -1.33 -2.61
C ASP A 43 -0.21 -1.29 -2.12
N PRO A 44 0.46 -2.44 -1.97
CA PRO A 44 1.86 -2.46 -1.54
C PRO A 44 2.80 -1.68 -2.46
N LYS A 45 2.48 -1.52 -3.75
CA LYS A 45 3.32 -0.73 -4.67
C LYS A 45 3.17 0.77 -4.37
N ARG A 46 1.95 1.29 -4.25
CA ARG A 46 1.73 2.71 -3.89
C ARG A 46 2.19 3.03 -2.47
N LEU A 47 1.94 2.15 -1.49
CA LEU A 47 2.39 2.38 -0.10
C LEU A 47 3.92 2.50 0.00
N ARG A 48 4.63 1.76 -0.83
CA ARG A 48 6.09 1.83 -0.95
C ARG A 48 6.58 3.17 -1.49
N GLU A 49 5.82 3.78 -2.39
CA GLU A 49 6.10 5.11 -2.95
C GLU A 49 5.79 6.22 -1.92
N THR A 50 4.74 6.05 -1.10
CA THR A 50 4.32 7.05 -0.11
C THR A 50 5.01 6.93 1.25
N LYS A 51 5.51 5.74 1.60
CA LYS A 51 6.06 5.31 2.90
C LYS A 51 5.00 5.25 4.00
N SER A 52 4.44 6.40 4.35
CA SER A 52 3.36 6.52 5.32
C SER A 52 2.36 7.55 4.83
N LEU A 53 1.11 7.39 5.25
CA LEU A 53 -0.03 8.22 4.88
C LEU A 53 -0.59 8.89 6.14
N GLY A 54 -0.68 10.22 6.11
CA GLY A 54 -1.56 10.98 6.99
C GLY A 54 -2.83 11.32 6.21
N VAL A 55 -3.98 11.03 6.79
CA VAL A 55 -5.29 11.31 6.18
C VAL A 55 -6.06 12.25 7.10
N THR A 56 -6.55 13.35 6.54
CA THR A 56 -7.35 14.34 7.25
C THR A 56 -8.57 14.74 6.43
N ARG A 57 -9.66 15.14 7.09
CA ARG A 57 -10.85 15.65 6.40
C ARG A 57 -10.55 17.03 5.82
N GLY A 58 -10.59 17.15 4.49
CA GLY A 58 -10.48 18.42 3.79
C GLY A 58 -11.83 19.09 3.56
N ALA A 59 -11.80 20.32 3.03
CA ALA A 59 -13.01 21.05 2.62
C ALA A 59 -13.76 20.32 1.48
N VAL A 60 -13.00 19.67 0.58
CA VAL A 60 -13.51 18.82 -0.51
C VAL A 60 -12.76 17.49 -0.47
N GLY A 61 -13.39 16.46 0.10
CA GLY A 61 -12.79 15.12 0.17
C GLY A 61 -11.75 14.93 1.29
N TRP A 62 -10.74 14.11 1.04
CA TRP A 62 -9.66 13.81 1.99
C TRP A 62 -8.37 14.50 1.58
N ASP A 63 -7.73 15.19 2.51
CA ASP A 63 -6.38 15.69 2.35
C ASP A 63 -5.40 14.61 2.79
N ILE A 64 -4.53 14.21 1.85
CA ILE A 64 -3.56 13.13 2.05
C ILE A 64 -2.15 13.72 2.02
N ILE A 65 -1.42 13.55 3.11
CA ILE A 65 0.00 13.89 3.21
C ILE A 65 0.81 12.61 3.30
N THR A 66 1.98 12.57 2.64
CA THR A 66 2.85 11.39 2.67
C THR A 66 4.18 11.69 3.33
N ALA A 67 4.74 10.71 4.04
CA ALA A 67 6.07 10.88 4.62
C ALA A 67 7.15 11.11 3.55
N ASN A 68 7.00 10.52 2.36
CA ASN A 68 7.91 10.80 1.24
C ASN A 68 7.79 12.26 0.76
N ALA A 69 6.59 12.83 0.69
CA ALA A 69 6.42 14.23 0.30
C ALA A 69 7.02 15.20 1.33
N VAL A 70 6.90 14.91 2.62
CA VAL A 70 7.41 15.78 3.69
C VAL A 70 8.92 15.65 3.90
N ALA A 71 9.46 14.43 3.77
CA ALA A 71 10.81 14.13 4.24
C ALA A 71 11.69 13.39 3.22
N GLY A 72 11.18 13.09 2.04
CA GLY A 72 11.88 12.37 0.99
C GLY A 72 12.29 10.94 1.37
N GLN A 73 13.35 10.45 0.71
CA GLN A 73 13.88 9.11 0.95
C GLN A 73 14.95 9.09 2.05
N ARG A 74 14.53 8.76 3.27
CA ARG A 74 15.41 8.51 4.42
C ARG A 74 16.02 7.11 4.38
N PRO A 75 17.19 6.86 5.00
CA PRO A 75 17.86 5.55 4.97
C PRO A 75 16.97 4.36 5.34
N TRP A 76 16.13 4.48 6.36
CA TRP A 76 15.18 3.43 6.81
C TRP A 76 13.92 3.31 5.95
N SER A 77 13.70 4.26 5.05
CA SER A 77 12.56 4.29 4.12
C SER A 77 12.99 3.98 2.69
N ARG A 78 14.29 3.91 2.40
CA ARG A 78 14.79 3.57 1.06
C ARG A 78 14.29 2.18 0.69
N HIS A 79 13.82 2.05 -0.56
CA HIS A 79 13.61 0.73 -1.11
C HIS A 79 14.98 0.05 -1.23
N SER A 80 15.17 -1.05 -0.52
CA SER A 80 16.20 -2.00 -0.93
C SER A 80 15.88 -2.42 -2.36
N PRO A 81 16.87 -2.47 -3.27
CA PRO A 81 16.66 -3.08 -4.57
C PRO A 81 16.11 -4.50 -4.34
N GLU A 82 15.20 -4.91 -5.23
CA GLU A 82 14.60 -6.23 -5.20
C GLU A 82 15.74 -7.26 -5.09
N ILE A 83 15.80 -8.01 -3.99
CA ILE A 83 16.67 -9.19 -3.96
C ILE A 83 16.10 -10.09 -5.06
N PRO A 84 16.87 -10.42 -6.12
CA PRO A 84 16.34 -11.27 -7.16
C PRO A 84 15.86 -12.55 -6.50
N ALA A 85 14.69 -13.02 -6.93
CA ALA A 85 14.01 -14.19 -6.36
C ALA A 85 14.91 -15.46 -6.32
N ARG A 86 16.07 -15.44 -6.99
CA ARG A 86 17.21 -16.37 -6.90
C ARG A 86 18.54 -15.62 -7.00
N HIS A 87 19.11 -15.20 -5.87
CA HIS A 87 20.51 -14.75 -5.85
C HIS A 87 21.42 -15.95 -6.15
N PRO A 88 22.33 -15.88 -7.14
CA PRO A 88 23.08 -17.05 -7.62
C PRO A 88 23.95 -17.72 -6.55
N LEU A 89 24.28 -17.01 -5.45
CA LEU A 89 25.08 -17.55 -4.35
C LEU A 89 24.36 -18.64 -3.53
N TRP A 90 23.03 -18.72 -3.52
CA TRP A 90 22.30 -19.81 -2.82
C TRP A 90 21.89 -20.98 -3.71
N ALA A 91 22.10 -20.88 -5.03
CA ALA A 91 21.84 -22.00 -5.94
C ALA A 91 22.88 -23.14 -5.84
N ARG A 92 24.00 -22.92 -5.13
CA ARG A 92 25.10 -23.90 -4.99
C ARG A 92 25.11 -24.61 -3.63
N ALA A 93 24.22 -24.25 -2.72
CA ALA A 93 24.18 -24.82 -1.36
C ALA A 93 23.50 -26.20 -1.30
N ASP A 94 22.79 -26.62 -2.36
CA ASP A 94 22.00 -27.85 -2.41
C ASP A 94 22.77 -29.06 -3.02
N LEU A 95 24.10 -28.98 -3.13
CA LEU A 95 24.95 -30.02 -3.73
C LEU A 95 25.81 -30.80 -2.71
N ARG A 96 25.28 -31.13 -1.53
CA ARG A 96 25.92 -32.08 -0.61
C ARG A 96 24.93 -33.06 0.01
#